data_AF-A0A8S3BC52-F1
#
_entry.id   AF-A0A8S3BC52-F1
#
_cell.length_a   1.000
_cell.length_b   1.000
_cell.length_c   1.000
_cell.angle_alpha   90.00
_cell.angle_beta   90.00
_cell.angle_gamma   90.00
#
_symmetry.space_group_name_H-M   'P 1'
#
loop_
_entity.id
_entity.type
_entity.pdbx_description
1 polymer ?
#
loop_
_entity_poly.entity_id
_entity_poly.type
_entity_poly.pdbx_seq_one_letter_code
_entity_poly.pdbx_strand_id
1 'polypeptide(L)'
;MINWTTSTDECTLLPRDPILPTRSMEVISGEDSSFVIDEVSNIIKDTIERIIGGNSYQHNKVNRWTADIVDHVLTELTKLGKPFKYIVQA
;
A
#
# COMPACT_ATOMS: atom_id res chain seq x y z
N MET A 1 20.58 -37.75 -22.78
CA MET A 1 20.04 -37.92 -21.41
C MET A 1 21.10 -37.47 -20.44
N ILE A 2 20.67 -36.75 -19.41
CA ILE A 2 21.40 -36.07 -18.33
C ILE A 2 22.74 -36.71 -17.92
N ASN A 3 23.72 -35.87 -17.57
CA ASN A 3 24.38 -35.92 -16.25
C ASN A 3 25.14 -34.61 -16.00
N TRP A 4 24.60 -33.82 -15.07
CA TRP A 4 25.31 -32.76 -14.37
C TRP A 4 26.22 -33.38 -13.31
N THR A 5 27.39 -32.78 -13.14
CA THR A 5 28.32 -32.83 -12.00
C THR A 5 29.69 -33.39 -12.34
N THR A 6 30.69 -32.51 -12.40
CA THR A 6 31.69 -32.34 -11.34
C THR A 6 32.71 -31.30 -11.81
N SER A 7 32.68 -30.09 -11.25
CA SER A 7 33.89 -29.27 -11.16
C SER A 7 33.79 -28.39 -9.93
N THR A 8 34.42 -28.87 -8.86
CA THR A 8 34.99 -28.07 -7.78
C THR A 8 35.68 -26.84 -8.35
N ASP A 9 35.44 -25.67 -7.75
CA ASP A 9 36.43 -24.62 -7.46
C ASP A 9 35.65 -23.33 -7.12
N GLU A 10 35.38 -23.13 -5.83
CA GLU A 10 35.50 -21.83 -5.12
C GLU A 10 34.85 -21.94 -3.74
N CYS A 11 35.69 -22.38 -2.80
CA CYS A 11 35.44 -22.30 -1.38
C CYS A 11 35.96 -20.92 -0.90
N THR A 12 35.11 -19.89 -0.94
CA THR A 12 35.35 -18.64 -0.20
C THR A 12 34.19 -18.42 0.77
N LEU A 13 34.36 -19.08 1.92
CA LEU A 13 33.95 -18.65 3.25
C LEU A 13 33.12 -17.34 3.30
N LEU A 14 31.81 -17.45 3.43
CA LEU A 14 31.03 -16.44 4.15
C LEU A 14 30.76 -16.97 5.57
N PRO A 15 31.26 -16.32 6.62
CA PRO A 15 30.91 -16.69 7.98
C PRO A 15 29.41 -16.50 8.16
N ARG A 16 28.76 -17.57 8.65
CA ARG A 16 27.38 -17.61 9.17
C ARG A 16 26.97 -16.25 9.73
N ASP A 17 26.11 -15.53 9.01
CA ASP A 17 25.50 -14.31 9.51
C ASP A 17 24.77 -14.63 10.82
N PRO A 18 25.00 -13.87 11.90
CA PRO A 18 24.16 -13.94 13.08
C PRO A 18 22.75 -13.50 12.67
N ILE A 19 21.80 -14.42 12.77
CA ILE A 19 20.35 -14.18 12.74
C ILE A 19 20.05 -12.82 13.37
N LEU A 20 19.64 -11.86 12.53
CA LEU A 20 19.07 -10.59 12.98
C LEU A 20 17.99 -10.92 14.01
N PRO A 21 17.93 -10.22 15.16
CA PRO A 21 16.84 -10.41 16.09
C PRO A 21 15.56 -10.18 15.30
N THR A 22 14.70 -11.20 15.30
CA THR A 22 13.35 -11.12 14.71
C THR A 22 12.73 -9.84 15.23
N ARG A 23 12.60 -8.85 14.33
CA ARG A 23 11.85 -7.63 14.56
C ARG A 23 10.56 -8.04 15.23
N SER A 24 10.45 -7.72 16.50
CA SER A 24 9.28 -7.95 17.32
C SER A 24 8.10 -7.39 16.54
N MET A 25 7.30 -8.29 15.95
CA MET A 25 6.00 -7.91 15.44
C MET A 25 5.19 -7.66 16.70
N GLU A 26 5.20 -6.42 17.15
CA GLU A 26 4.28 -5.93 18.15
C GLU A 26 2.89 -6.30 17.66
N VAL A 27 2.24 -7.19 18.41
CA VAL A 27 0.89 -7.64 18.10
C VAL A 27 0.02 -6.40 18.24
N ILE A 28 -0.33 -5.80 17.11
CA ILE A 28 -1.28 -4.70 17.05
C ILE A 28 -2.58 -5.25 17.62
N SER A 29 -2.91 -4.83 18.84
CA SER A 29 -4.12 -5.27 19.54
C SER A 29 -5.33 -4.97 18.67
N GLY A 30 -6.20 -5.98 18.54
CA GLY A 30 -7.25 -6.09 17.53
C GLY A 30 -8.38 -5.05 17.60
N GLU A 31 -8.29 -4.04 18.47
CA GLU A 31 -9.30 -2.99 18.63
C GLU A 31 -8.93 -1.68 17.90
N ASP A 32 -7.64 -1.40 17.67
CA ASP A 32 -7.17 -0.31 16.80
C ASP A 32 -7.15 -0.69 15.30
N SER A 33 -7.28 -1.99 15.01
CA SER A 33 -7.36 -2.57 13.67
C SER A 33 -8.79 -2.70 13.14
N SER A 34 -9.76 -1.96 13.70
CA SER A 34 -11.09 -1.89 13.09
C SER A 34 -10.98 -1.05 11.82
N PHE A 35 -11.15 -1.68 10.66
CA PHE A 35 -11.28 -0.98 9.39
C PHE A 35 -12.62 -0.25 9.40
N VAL A 36 -12.60 1.04 9.75
CA VAL A 36 -13.82 1.85 9.85
C VAL A 36 -14.26 2.22 8.45
N ILE A 37 -15.10 1.37 7.86
CA ILE A 37 -15.68 1.58 6.52
C ILE A 37 -16.37 2.94 6.42
N ASP A 38 -16.99 3.40 7.50
CA ASP A 38 -17.67 4.69 7.56
C ASP A 38 -16.69 5.86 7.33
N GLU A 39 -15.53 5.86 8.01
CA GLU A 39 -14.50 6.88 7.81
C GLU A 39 -13.98 6.87 6.37
N VAL A 40 -13.69 5.68 5.83
CA VAL A 40 -13.23 5.55 4.44
C VAL A 40 -14.30 6.03 3.46
N SER A 41 -15.57 5.72 3.70
CA SER A 41 -16.70 6.17 2.86
C SER A 41 -16.86 7.69 2.91
N ASN A 42 -16.69 8.30 4.09
CA ASN A 42 -16.77 9.74 4.25
C ASN A 42 -15.61 10.46 3.54
N ILE A 43 -14.38 9.95 3.64
CA ILE A 43 -13.21 10.47 2.92
C ILE A 43 -13.43 10.44 1.40
N ILE A 44 -13.93 9.32 0.87
CA ILE A 44 -14.18 9.17 -0.57
C ILE A 44 -15.26 10.16 -1.04
N LYS A 45 -16.37 10.28 -0.29
CA LYS A 45 -17.44 11.23 -0.62
C LYS A 45 -16.94 12.68 -0.61
N ASP A 46 -16.25 13.10 0.44
CA ASP A 46 -15.68 14.44 0.55
C ASP A 46 -14.72 14.73 -0.62
N THR A 47 -13.85 13.78 -0.93
CA THR A 47 -12.89 13.92 -2.03
C THR A 47 -13.59 14.09 -3.39
N ILE A 48 -14.64 13.32 -3.64
CA ILE A 48 -15.45 13.44 -4.87
C ILE A 48 -16.16 14.79 -4.90
N GLU A 49 -16.83 15.20 -3.82
CA GLU A 49 -17.49 16.50 -3.74
C GLU A 49 -16.50 17.66 -3.94
N ARG A 50 -15.29 17.54 -3.42
CA ARG A 50 -14.23 18.54 -3.57
C ARG A 50 -13.74 18.68 -5.01
N ILE A 51 -13.62 17.58 -5.75
CA ILE A 51 -13.01 17.57 -7.09
C ILE A 51 -14.06 17.85 -8.18
N ILE A 52 -15.25 17.24 -8.07
CA ILE A 52 -16.30 17.30 -9.10
C ILE A 52 -17.61 17.94 -8.62
N GLY A 53 -17.82 18.17 -7.31
CA GLY A 53 -19.11 18.60 -6.76
C GLY A 53 -19.66 19.94 -7.30
N GLY A 54 -18.82 20.81 -7.88
CA GLY A 54 -19.24 22.04 -8.57
C GLY A 54 -18.93 22.07 -10.07
N ASN A 55 -18.31 21.03 -10.63
CA ASN A 55 -17.87 21.00 -12.01
C ASN A 55 -18.85 20.18 -12.87
N SER A 56 -19.42 20.79 -13.91
CA SER A 56 -20.16 20.04 -14.93
C SER A 56 -19.23 19.05 -15.64
N TYR A 57 -19.78 17.92 -16.07
CA TYR A 57 -19.03 16.87 -16.76
C TYR A 57 -18.20 17.43 -17.93
N GLN A 58 -16.89 17.25 -17.86
CA GLN A 58 -15.94 17.67 -18.90
C GLN A 58 -14.98 16.53 -19.19
N HIS A 59 -15.16 15.87 -20.33
CA HIS A 59 -14.38 14.69 -20.72
C HIS A 59 -12.86 14.91 -20.63
N ASN A 60 -12.37 16.07 -21.08
CA ASN A 60 -10.95 16.41 -21.02
C ASN A 60 -10.38 16.48 -19.59
N LYS A 61 -11.23 16.74 -18.59
CA LYS A 61 -10.82 16.85 -17.18
C LYS A 61 -11.03 15.56 -16.40
N VAL A 62 -11.83 14.61 -16.90
CA VAL A 62 -12.10 13.32 -16.22
C VAL A 62 -10.81 12.63 -15.84
N ASN A 63 -9.85 12.47 -16.77
CA ASN A 63 -8.57 11.81 -16.48
C ASN A 63 -7.80 12.48 -15.33
N ARG A 64 -7.83 13.82 -15.28
CA ARG A 64 -7.17 14.57 -14.21
C ARG A 64 -7.93 14.45 -12.90
N TRP A 65 -9.26 14.56 -12.92
CA TRP A 65 -10.10 14.38 -11.73
C TRP A 65 -9.93 12.99 -11.13
N THR A 66 -9.88 11.94 -11.95
CA THR A 66 -9.62 10.57 -11.50
C THR A 66 -8.27 10.46 -10.78
N ALA A 67 -7.20 11.02 -11.37
CA ALA A 67 -5.88 11.03 -10.73
C ALA A 67 -5.88 11.80 -9.41
N ASP A 68 -6.53 12.96 -9.37
CA ASP A 68 -6.65 13.82 -8.18
C ASP A 68 -7.46 13.12 -7.07
N ILE A 69 -8.54 12.40 -7.42
CA ILE A 69 -9.35 11.63 -6.45
C ILE A 69 -8.51 10.53 -5.82
N VAL A 70 -7.77 9.77 -6.63
CA VAL A 70 -6.96 8.63 -6.14
C VAL A 70 -5.88 9.12 -5.18
N ASP A 71 -5.17 10.20 -5.52
CA ASP A 71 -4.12 10.77 -4.69
C ASP A 71 -4.65 11.31 -3.35
N HIS A 72 -5.79 12.02 -3.40
CA HIS A 72 -6.43 12.56 -2.21
C HIS A 72 -6.94 11.46 -1.26
N VAL A 73 -7.61 10.44 -1.78
CA VAL A 73 -8.08 9.32 -0.96
C VAL A 73 -6.91 8.56 -0.34
N LEU A 74 -5.84 8.28 -1.09
CA LEU A 74 -4.64 7.62 -0.55
C LEU A 74 -3.96 8.46 0.54
N THR A 75 -3.87 9.77 0.37
CA THR A 75 -3.27 10.68 1.35
C THR A 75 -4.05 10.69 2.66
N GLU A 76 -5.37 10.77 2.62
CA GLU A 76 -6.21 10.72 3.83
C GLU A 76 -6.16 9.34 4.51
N LEU A 77 -6.17 8.25 3.73
CA LEU A 77 -6.06 6.89 4.28
C LEU A 77 -4.72 6.62 4.95
N THR A 78 -3.63 7.14 4.39
CA THR A 78 -2.28 6.98 4.98
C THR A 78 -2.09 7.81 6.25
N LYS A 79 -2.77 8.96 6.38
CA LYS A 79 -2.78 9.78 7.61
C LYS A 79 -3.42 9.09 8.81
N LEU A 80 -4.33 8.14 8.59
CA LEU A 80 -4.91 7.35 9.67
C LEU A 80 -3.87 6.48 10.40
N GLY A 81 -2.66 6.33 9.83
CA GLY A 81 -1.52 5.70 10.51
C GLY A 81 -1.74 4.22 10.84
N LYS A 82 -2.80 3.61 10.30
CA LYS A 82 -3.11 2.21 10.53
C LYS A 82 -2.21 1.34 9.66
N PRO A 83 -1.66 0.23 10.19
CA PRO A 83 -0.75 -0.65 9.46
C PRO A 83 -1.51 -1.54 8.44
N PHE A 84 -2.16 -0.91 7.47
CA PHE A 84 -2.89 -1.55 6.37
C PHE A 84 -2.29 -1.20 5.02
N LYS A 85 -2.51 -2.09 4.04
CA LYS A 85 -2.20 -1.83 2.63
C LYS A 85 -3.46 -1.33 1.92
N TYR A 86 -3.47 -0.06 1.54
CA TYR A 86 -4.57 0.55 0.79
C TYR A 86 -4.36 0.38 -0.73
N ILE A 87 -5.41 -0.04 -1.43
CA ILE A 87 -5.45 -0.08 -2.90
C ILE A 87 -6.69 0.69 -3.33
N VAL A 88 -6.51 1.68 -4.20
CA VAL A 88 -7.59 2.46 -4.80
C VAL A 88 -7.61 2.15 -6.29
N GLN A 89 -8.79 1.84 -6.82
CA GLN A 89 -9.04 1.63 -8.25
C GLN A 89 -10.08 2.63 -8.71
N ALA A 90 -9.83 3.25 -9.86
CA ALA A 90 -10.67 4.28 -10.43
C ALA A 90 -10.85 4.06 -11.94
#